data_AF-A0A7S2J9N9-F1
#
_entry.id   AF-A0A7S2J9N9-F1
#
_cell.length_a   1.000
_cell.length_b   1.000
_cell.length_c   1.000
_cell.angle_alpha   90.00
_cell.angle_beta   90.00
_cell.angle_gamma   90.00
#
_symmetry.space_group_name_H-M   'P 1'
#
loop_
_entity.id
_entity.type
_entity.pdbx_description
1 polymer ?
#
loop_
_entity_poly.entity_id
_entity_poly.type
_entity_poly.pdbx_seq_one_letter_code
_entity_poly.pdbx_strand_id
1 'polypeptide(L)'
;DGADREQLRRRMRRFTDLASETRALLFVRSVAGTAELEVSEALFEVLQARFGANRRPVWLLIIVEDQPMVGPVLHAHHPELLFWIMPRFAGHLSPRLEAPAPFEDAV
;
A
#
# COMPACT_ATOMS: atom_id res chain seq x y z
N ASP A 1 -1.26 26.89 5.54
CA ASP A 1 -2.07 27.28 4.36
C ASP A 1 -1.32 27.37 3.03
N GLY A 2 -0.31 28.24 2.86
CA GLY A 2 0.45 28.31 1.58
C GLY A 2 1.50 27.21 1.42
N ALA A 3 2.25 26.92 2.48
CA ALA A 3 3.32 25.92 2.48
C ALA A 3 2.80 24.49 2.32
N ASP A 4 1.70 24.14 2.98
CA ASP A 4 1.09 22.81 2.91
C ASP A 4 0.61 22.48 1.49
N ARG A 5 -0.01 23.46 0.82
CA ARG A 5 -0.48 23.32 -0.57
C ARG A 5 0.68 23.09 -1.53
N GLU A 6 1.80 23.79 -1.32
CA GLU A 6 2.99 23.61 -2.14
C GLU A 6 3.66 22.25 -1.89
N GLN A 7 3.70 21.79 -0.64
CA GLN A 7 4.19 20.45 -0.30
C GLN A 7 3.34 19.36 -0.94
N LEU A 8 2.02 19.47 -0.87
CA LEU A 8 1.07 18.57 -1.53
C LEU A 8 1.28 18.55 -3.05
N ARG A 9 1.40 19.73 -3.69
CA ARG A 9 1.66 19.83 -5.13
C ARG A 9 2.95 19.12 -5.52
N ARG A 10 4.03 19.27 -4.76
CA ARG A 10 5.31 18.57 -5.02
C ARG A 10 5.17 17.06 -4.89
N ARG A 11 4.43 16.58 -3.88
CA ARG A 11 4.16 15.14 -3.71
C ARG A 11 3.35 14.57 -4.87
N MET A 12 2.28 15.27 -5.27
CA MET A 12 1.46 14.88 -6.43
C MET A 12 2.28 14.82 -7.71
N ARG A 13 3.11 15.83 -7.95
CA ARG A 13 4.00 15.85 -9.12
C ARG A 13 4.96 14.66 -9.12
N ARG A 14 5.65 14.39 -8.00
CA ARG A 14 6.53 13.22 -7.89
C ARG A 14 5.78 11.91 -8.15
N PHE A 15 4.56 11.80 -7.64
CA PHE A 15 3.72 10.63 -7.88
C PHE A 15 3.37 10.47 -9.36
N THR A 16 2.97 11.54 -10.05
CA THR A 16 2.67 11.46 -11.49
C THR A 16 3.91 11.21 -12.34
N ASP A 17 5.06 11.74 -11.92
CA ASP A 17 6.33 11.56 -12.62
C ASP A 17 6.81 10.10 -12.57
N LEU A 18 6.28 9.26 -11.68
CA LEU A 18 6.53 7.80 -11.70
C LEU A 18 6.07 7.12 -12.99
N ALA A 19 5.21 7.76 -13.79
CA ALA A 19 4.78 7.23 -15.08
C ALA A 19 5.92 7.15 -16.11
N SER A 20 6.99 7.95 -15.97
CA SER A 20 8.15 7.91 -16.86
C SER A 20 9.28 6.98 -16.37
N GLU A 21 9.17 6.45 -15.16
CA GLU A 21 10.13 5.51 -14.59
C GLU A 21 10.09 4.15 -15.33
N THR A 22 11.20 3.43 -15.36
CA THR A 22 11.30 2.14 -16.06
C THR A 22 11.33 0.95 -15.12
N ARG A 23 11.68 1.17 -13.85
CA ARG A 23 11.66 0.15 -12.80
C ARG A 23 10.24 -0.26 -12.43
N ALA A 24 10.07 -1.53 -12.05
CA ALA A 24 8.82 -2.04 -11.49
C ALA A 24 8.35 -1.14 -10.34
N LEU A 25 7.04 -0.91 -10.26
CA LEU A 25 6.45 -0.10 -9.20
C LEU A 25 5.64 -0.97 -8.25
N LEU A 26 5.86 -0.77 -6.96
CA LEU A 26 5.02 -1.27 -5.89
C LEU A 26 4.32 -0.10 -5.23
N PHE A 27 3.00 -0.03 -5.40
CA PHE A 27 2.16 0.87 -4.63
C PHE A 27 1.76 0.18 -3.34
N VAL A 28 1.81 0.91 -2.22
CA VAL A 28 1.41 0.41 -0.90
C VAL A 28 0.30 1.28 -0.37
N ARG A 29 -0.78 0.67 0.09
CA ARG A 29 -1.90 1.33 0.78
C ARG A 29 -2.23 0.56 2.05
N SER A 30 -2.40 1.25 3.17
CA SER A 30 -3.03 0.68 4.35
C SER A 30 -4.53 1.01 4.36
N VAL A 31 -5.35 0.07 4.81
CA VAL A 31 -6.79 0.22 5.03
C VAL A 31 -7.15 -0.25 6.44
N ALA A 32 -8.08 0.46 7.06
CA ALA A 32 -8.47 0.18 8.45
C ALA A 32 -9.43 -1.02 8.57
N GLY A 33 -10.02 -1.47 7.45
CA GLY A 33 -10.93 -2.61 7.45
C GLY A 33 -11.35 -3.05 6.06
N THR A 34 -12.15 -4.11 6.01
CA THR A 34 -12.49 -4.81 4.77
C THR A 34 -13.43 -4.04 3.84
N ALA A 35 -14.19 -3.06 4.35
CA ALA A 35 -15.08 -2.23 3.55
C ALA A 35 -14.35 -1.42 2.48
N GLU A 36 -13.07 -1.07 2.72
CA GLU A 36 -12.25 -0.36 1.73
C GLU A 36 -11.69 -1.29 0.65
N LEU A 37 -11.80 -2.61 0.83
CA LEU A 37 -11.25 -3.58 -0.12
C LEU A 37 -12.06 -3.65 -1.42
N GLU A 38 -13.34 -3.30 -1.39
CA GLU A 38 -14.24 -3.36 -2.55
C GLU A 38 -13.72 -2.54 -3.74
N VAL A 39 -13.00 -1.46 -3.48
CA VAL A 39 -12.45 -0.57 -4.52
C VAL A 39 -10.99 -0.90 -4.91
N SER A 40 -10.41 -1.94 -4.33
CA SER A 40 -9.00 -2.29 -4.52
C SER A 40 -8.68 -2.70 -5.95
N GLU A 41 -9.58 -3.47 -6.56
CA GLU A 41 -9.44 -3.92 -7.94
C GLU A 41 -9.50 -2.74 -8.91
N ALA A 42 -10.53 -1.89 -8.79
CA ALA A 42 -10.65 -0.68 -9.60
C ALA A 42 -9.44 0.27 -9.42
N LEU A 43 -8.92 0.40 -8.19
CA LEU A 43 -7.70 1.17 -7.94
C LEU A 43 -6.49 0.54 -8.65
N PHE A 44 -6.30 -0.78 -8.54
CA PHE A 44 -5.23 -1.50 -9.20
C PHE A 44 -5.28 -1.31 -10.72
N GLU A 45 -6.45 -1.45 -11.34
CA GLU A 45 -6.64 -1.26 -12.78
C GLU A 45 -6.25 0.16 -13.22
N VAL A 46 -6.65 1.18 -12.46
CA VAL A 46 -6.27 2.58 -12.75
C VAL A 46 -4.76 2.78 -12.63
N LEU A 47 -4.13 2.19 -11.61
CA LEU A 47 -2.67 2.25 -11.43
C LEU A 47 -1.95 1.53 -12.58
N GLN A 48 -2.42 0.35 -12.97
CA GLN A 48 -1.85 -0.42 -14.07
C GLN A 48 -1.99 0.33 -15.41
N ALA A 49 -3.18 0.88 -15.70
CA ALA A 49 -3.41 1.66 -16.92
C ALA A 49 -2.52 2.90 -16.99
N ARG A 50 -2.28 3.57 -15.85
CA ARG A 50 -1.52 4.82 -15.81
C ARG A 50 0.00 4.61 -15.74
N PHE A 51 0.45 3.60 -15.01
CA PHE A 51 1.87 3.40 -14.68
C PHE A 51 2.48 2.16 -15.33
N GLY A 52 1.67 1.27 -15.91
CA GLY A 52 2.10 0.06 -16.62
C GLY A 52 2.54 0.29 -18.07
N ALA A 53 2.71 1.55 -18.49
CA ALA A 53 3.26 1.88 -19.80
C ALA A 53 4.57 1.12 -20.07
N ASN A 54 4.80 0.77 -21.33
CA ASN A 54 5.98 0.01 -21.77
C ASN A 54 6.09 -1.42 -21.19
N ARG A 55 4.96 -2.06 -20.85
CA ARG A 55 4.89 -3.43 -20.28
C ARG A 55 5.67 -3.57 -18.96
N ARG A 56 5.74 -2.48 -18.20
CA ARG A 56 6.41 -2.45 -16.91
C ARG A 56 5.53 -3.07 -15.82
N PRO A 57 6.07 -3.91 -14.92
CA PRO A 57 5.30 -4.47 -13.82
C PRO A 57 4.80 -3.38 -12.86
N VAL A 58 3.51 -3.43 -12.54
CA VAL A 58 2.87 -2.59 -11.53
C VAL A 58 2.20 -3.51 -10.52
N TRP A 59 2.54 -3.32 -9.26
CA TRP A 59 2.05 -4.09 -8.12
C TRP A 59 1.30 -3.18 -7.16
N LEU A 60 0.28 -3.72 -6.50
CA LEU A 60 -0.42 -3.06 -5.41
C LEU A 60 -0.44 -3.98 -4.19
N LEU A 61 0.16 -3.53 -3.10
CA LEU A 61 0.07 -4.16 -1.79
C LEU A 61 -0.92 -3.38 -0.91
N ILE A 62 -1.93 -4.09 -0.42
CA ILE A 62 -2.91 -3.55 0.52
C ILE A 62 -2.68 -4.19 1.89
N ILE A 63 -2.30 -3.35 2.84
CA ILE A 63 -2.15 -3.75 4.24
C ILE A 63 -3.53 -3.60 4.89
N VAL A 64 -4.09 -4.70 5.38
CA VAL A 64 -5.39 -4.72 6.05
C VAL A 64 -5.15 -4.83 7.55
N GLU A 65 -5.41 -3.75 8.26
CA GLU A 65 -5.20 -3.67 9.69
C GLU A 65 -6.40 -4.25 10.47
N ASP A 66 -6.18 -4.52 11.75
CA ASP A 66 -7.20 -4.90 12.73
C ASP A 66 -8.04 -6.14 12.39
N GLN A 67 -7.42 -7.14 11.76
CA GLN A 67 -8.11 -8.38 11.38
C GLN A 67 -7.82 -9.54 12.34
N PRO A 68 -8.72 -10.53 12.43
CA PRO A 68 -8.54 -11.71 13.30
C PRO A 68 -7.55 -12.74 12.73
N MET A 69 -7.11 -12.58 11.48
CA MET A 69 -6.15 -13.45 10.81
C MET A 69 -4.87 -12.67 10.46
N VAL A 70 -3.77 -13.38 10.21
CA VAL A 70 -2.48 -12.78 9.83
C VAL A 70 -1.92 -13.48 8.62
N GLY A 71 -1.36 -12.70 7.70
CA GLY A 71 -0.54 -13.21 6.61
C GLY A 71 -0.97 -12.74 5.23
N PRO A 72 -0.31 -13.28 4.20
CA PRO A 72 -0.57 -12.89 2.82
C PRO A 72 -1.86 -13.51 2.31
N VAL A 73 -2.65 -12.72 1.60
CA VAL A 73 -3.77 -13.19 0.77
C VAL A 73 -3.51 -12.72 -0.66
N LEU A 74 -3.56 -13.67 -1.59
CA LEU A 74 -3.35 -13.41 -3.02
C LEU A 74 -4.70 -13.21 -3.69
N HIS A 75 -4.78 -12.24 -4.61
CA HIS A 75 -5.97 -12.08 -5.42
C HIS A 75 -6.06 -13.19 -6.47
N ALA A 76 -7.25 -13.77 -6.67
CA ALA A 76 -7.42 -14.92 -7.56
C ALA A 76 -7.19 -14.59 -9.05
N HIS A 77 -7.51 -13.36 -9.46
CA HIS A 77 -7.47 -12.93 -10.86
C HIS A 77 -6.31 -11.99 -11.20
N HIS A 78 -5.71 -11.34 -10.18
CA HIS A 78 -4.70 -10.30 -10.35
C HIS A 78 -3.48 -10.66 -9.49
N PRO A 79 -2.52 -11.45 -9.99
CA PRO A 79 -1.39 -11.89 -9.17
C PRO A 79 -0.52 -10.71 -8.66
N GLU A 80 -0.62 -9.55 -9.29
CA GLU A 80 0.08 -8.32 -8.88
C GLU A 80 -0.68 -7.50 -7.81
N LEU A 81 -1.90 -7.91 -7.45
CA LEU A 81 -2.68 -7.38 -6.35
C LEU A 81 -2.55 -8.28 -5.11
N LEU A 82 -1.84 -7.77 -4.11
CA LEU A 82 -1.47 -8.49 -2.89
C LEU A 82 -2.17 -7.87 -1.68
N PHE A 83 -2.59 -8.71 -0.75
CA PHE A 83 -3.11 -8.28 0.54
C PHE A 83 -2.22 -8.83 1.65
N TRP A 84 -1.84 -7.97 2.59
CA TRP A 84 -1.16 -8.37 3.80
C TRP A 84 -2.04 -8.07 5.00
N ILE A 85 -2.54 -9.13 5.63
CA ILE A 85 -3.43 -8.99 6.76
C ILE A 85 -2.59 -8.89 8.03
N MET A 86 -2.74 -7.77 8.74
CA MET A 86 -2.09 -7.52 10.02
C MET A 86 -3.04 -7.84 11.18
N PRO A 87 -2.50 -8.41 12.27
CA PRO A 87 -3.30 -8.73 13.44
C PRO A 87 -3.87 -7.47 14.09
N ARG A 88 -5.01 -7.64 14.74
CA ARG A 88 -5.49 -6.72 15.78
C ARG A 88 -4.40 -6.43 16.80
N PHE A 89 -3.99 -5.17 16.90
CA PHE A 89 -3.04 -4.75 17.92
C PHE A 89 -3.71 -4.86 19.30
N ALA A 90 -3.37 -5.92 20.03
CA ALA A 90 -3.86 -6.18 21.39
C ALA A 90 -2.97 -5.56 22.48
N GLY A 91 -1.91 -4.86 22.10
CA GLY A 91 -0.98 -4.22 23.02
C GLY A 91 -1.45 -2.85 23.53
N HIS A 92 -0.85 -2.36 24.61
CA HIS A 92 -0.85 -0.94 24.91
C HIS A 92 0.20 -0.26 24.00
N LEU A 93 -0.16 0.86 23.37
CA LEU A 93 0.81 1.74 22.71
C LEU A 93 1.74 2.30 23.78
N SER A 94 2.83 1.60 24.08
CA SER A 94 3.85 2.13 24.96
C SER A 94 4.55 3.28 24.23
N PRO A 95 4.59 4.51 24.78
CA PRO A 95 5.26 5.65 24.15
C PRO A 95 6.79 5.48 24.09
N ARG A 96 7.31 4.36 24.60
CA ARG A 96 8.70 3.95 24.47
C ARG A 96 8.76 2.79 23.49
N LEU A 97 9.42 3.02 22.35
CA LEU A 97 9.84 2.02 21.36
C LEU A 97 10.92 1.10 21.97
N GLU A 98 10.62 0.46 23.11
CA GLU A 98 11.52 -0.50 23.78
C GLU A 98 11.24 -1.95 23.36
N ALA A 99 10.17 -2.20 22.59
CA ALA A 99 9.86 -3.49 22.01
C ALA A 99 9.87 -3.40 20.48
N PRO A 100 10.45 -4.39 19.78
CA PRO A 100 10.43 -4.42 18.33
C PRO A 100 9.00 -4.39 17.81
N ALA A 101 8.79 -3.69 16.71
CA ALA A 101 7.50 -3.70 16.06
C ALA A 101 7.17 -5.15 15.63
N PRO A 102 5.90 -5.58 15.64
CA PRO A 102 5.55 -6.87 15.09
C PRO A 102 6.16 -7.00 13.68
N PHE A 103 6.86 -8.12 13.43
CA PHE A 103 7.48 -8.47 12.14
C PHE A 103 8.79 -7.74 11.76
N GLU A 104 9.49 -7.11 12.71
CA GLU A 104 10.81 -6.48 12.46
C GLU A 104 11.92 -7.49 12.09
N ASP A 105 11.74 -8.79 12.40
CA ASP A 105 12.70 -9.86 12.11
C ASP A 105 12.63 -10.43 10.68
N ALA A 106 11.78 -9.88 9.79
CA ALA A 106 11.64 -10.35 8.41
C ALA A 106 12.53 -9.55 7.44
N VAL A 107 13.86 -9.69 7.55
CA VAL A 107 14.84 -9.17 6.57
C VAL A 107 15.90 -10.24 6.27
#